data_AF-H2AS37-F1
#
_entry.id   AF-H2AS37-F1
#
_cell.length_a   1.000
_cell.length_b   1.000
_cell.length_c   1.000
_cell.angle_alpha   90.00
_cell.angle_beta   90.00
_cell.angle_gamma   90.00
#
_symmetry.space_group_name_H-M   'P 1'
#
loop_
_entity.id
_entity.type
_entity.pdbx_description
1 polymer ?
#
loop_
_entity_poly.entity_id
_entity_poly.type
_entity_poly.pdbx_seq_one_letter_code
_entity_poly.pdbx_strand_id
1 'polypeptide(L)'
;MPSISQPFAITTVPKQSSTSPIIVSSHSLTANSNSLDVAISKYAVSKFVINPTPKLINSIPIPSNEVVTAFHDTVFATATVNQKYTLHLNGKKVPIQSKIMKLFSDESQTITILENGTIEKYDSNLIKSTYKTPHKDLVNVEFIESKYALLISQNSISLYDINTMIELRNVANVQDIVDSDFKSLDGKLYQFNQKLSKFDIWEISSMTIVNIITIPFINDVEKDVVSFTVVDDNCVVMAVNSTIYALNLHLSSVISMSELLNLKWFKLIDNLSNQFVLGLSFNNENYKFELINLDLNSNFGLKDSLGKGFRNFLVDKQSEKETLVLKSLFSADEADEDLHNDSDSDVEHTFNYDKIIVDLNKAVKNPSKFDKIFFEKFNIKKEHYTEADRFLVNQDFLAKVIELILQNYKFDTDGNNYPKTLTYLLTHPLFPVSLTKNLLPKFRESPRLYKQAIVTCPNLPLGELLADLFTIENNELSLDISLRVLQDYTKDSIKEQIKLLPKVDIRNFIEFVTQDEDQQVSSQLFQLLSLIIDSIGLFALDMDILGRISNFINEKTLVAKQNSELLHLLDYNPSKQSSARQSSKLINNNNKSLHRKTLPTYTVEHLDL
;
A
#
# COMPACT_ATOMS: atom_id res chain seq x y z
N MET A 1 3.09 11.29 -14.07
CA MET A 1 3.21 10.86 -12.67
C MET A 1 4.19 11.80 -12.00
N PRO A 2 3.94 12.27 -10.77
CA PRO A 2 4.89 13.13 -10.09
C PRO A 2 6.23 12.39 -9.95
N SER A 3 7.31 13.00 -10.44
CA SER A 3 8.65 12.43 -10.42
C SER A 3 9.67 13.43 -9.91
N ILE A 4 10.62 12.91 -9.15
CA ILE A 4 11.81 13.64 -8.72
C ILE A 4 12.91 13.27 -9.72
N SER A 5 13.36 14.25 -10.50
CA SER A 5 14.46 14.04 -11.44
C SER A 5 15.80 13.88 -10.72
N GLN A 6 16.81 13.42 -11.45
CA GLN A 6 18.18 13.40 -10.93
C GLN A 6 18.70 14.84 -10.74
N PRO A 7 19.44 15.11 -9.66
CA PRO A 7 19.98 16.44 -9.38
C PRO A 7 20.96 16.89 -10.46
N PHE A 8 20.84 18.15 -10.88
CA PHE A 8 21.73 18.81 -11.82
C PHE A 8 22.72 19.72 -11.09
N ALA A 9 24.03 19.48 -11.25
CA ALA A 9 25.07 20.25 -10.56
C ALA A 9 25.29 21.64 -11.21
N ILE A 10 25.08 22.70 -10.44
CA ILE A 10 25.32 24.10 -10.83
C ILE A 10 26.81 24.45 -10.72
N THR A 11 27.41 24.19 -9.56
CA THR A 11 28.82 24.52 -9.30
C THR A 11 29.41 23.67 -8.18
N THR A 12 30.72 23.44 -8.24
CA THR A 12 31.49 22.79 -7.17
C THR A 12 31.93 23.83 -6.15
N VAL A 13 31.65 23.58 -4.88
CA VAL A 13 32.12 24.43 -3.79
C VAL A 13 33.60 24.12 -3.51
N PRO A 14 34.47 25.13 -3.39
CA PRO A 14 35.88 24.92 -3.10
C PRO A 14 36.12 24.26 -1.72
N LYS A 15 37.10 23.34 -1.66
CA LYS A 15 37.41 22.48 -0.49
C LYS A 15 37.69 23.31 0.77
N GLN A 16 36.94 23.12 1.85
CA GLN A 16 37.30 23.65 3.17
C GLN A 16 38.14 22.66 3.96
N SER A 17 39.17 23.14 4.65
CA SER A 17 39.94 22.38 5.65
C SER A 17 39.24 22.33 7.02
N SER A 18 38.18 23.12 7.23
CA SER A 18 37.44 23.22 8.49
C SER A 18 35.95 22.94 8.31
N THR A 19 35.35 22.27 9.28
CA THR A 19 33.92 21.88 9.40
C THR A 19 32.94 23.05 9.59
N SER A 20 33.23 24.24 9.06
CA SER A 20 32.30 25.38 9.18
C SER A 20 31.02 25.14 8.38
N PRO A 21 29.85 25.52 8.91
CA PRO A 21 28.60 25.38 8.18
C PRO A 21 28.66 26.20 6.88
N ILE A 22 28.36 25.55 5.76
CA ILE A 22 28.09 26.25 4.50
C ILE A 22 26.73 26.91 4.70
N ILE A 23 26.75 28.20 5.02
CA ILE A 23 25.53 29.01 5.15
C ILE A 23 25.18 29.48 3.75
N VAL A 24 24.11 28.90 3.20
CA VAL A 24 23.49 29.34 1.96
C VAL A 24 22.19 29.98 2.36
N SER A 25 22.16 31.30 2.50
CA SER A 25 20.88 32.01 2.52
C SER A 25 20.47 32.25 1.08
N SER A 26 19.23 31.98 0.73
CA SER A 26 18.61 32.41 -0.51
C SER A 26 17.59 33.45 -0.08
N HIS A 27 17.91 34.72 -0.30
CA HIS A 27 16.92 35.77 -0.20
C HIS A 27 16.68 36.34 -1.59
N SER A 28 15.40 36.46 -1.93
CA SER A 28 14.83 36.95 -3.20
C SER A 28 14.75 35.98 -4.39
N LEU A 29 14.50 34.69 -4.14
CA LEU A 29 13.97 33.83 -5.20
C LEU A 29 12.47 34.08 -5.34
N THR A 30 12.11 35.22 -5.93
CA THR A 30 10.75 35.37 -6.46
C THR A 30 10.58 34.33 -7.57
N ALA A 31 9.38 33.75 -7.72
CA ALA A 31 9.09 32.69 -8.68
C ALA A 31 9.45 33.01 -10.15
N ASN A 32 9.77 34.28 -10.46
CA ASN A 32 10.16 34.77 -11.77
C ASN A 32 11.62 35.25 -11.87
N SER A 33 12.43 35.10 -10.81
CA SER A 33 13.83 35.54 -10.82
C SER A 33 14.73 34.49 -11.48
N ASN A 34 15.36 34.86 -12.59
CA ASN A 34 16.35 34.02 -13.27
C ASN A 34 17.73 34.04 -12.60
N SER A 35 17.86 34.67 -11.43
CA SER A 35 19.13 34.86 -10.72
C SER A 35 19.11 34.24 -9.33
N LEU A 36 20.18 33.53 -8.99
CA LEU A 36 20.42 32.92 -7.69
C LEU A 36 21.66 33.55 -7.05
N ASP A 37 21.49 34.11 -5.86
CA ASP A 37 22.59 34.59 -5.04
C ASP A 37 22.99 33.51 -4.02
N VAL A 38 24.28 33.19 -3.96
CA VAL A 38 24.85 32.16 -3.09
C VAL A 38 26.01 32.75 -2.31
N ALA A 39 25.93 32.76 -0.99
CA ALA A 39 27.08 33.03 -0.14
C ALA A 39 27.73 31.73 0.32
N ILE A 40 29.06 31.72 0.34
CA ILE A 40 29.86 30.65 0.92
C ILE A 40 30.80 31.31 1.92
N SER A 41 30.58 31.02 3.21
CA SER A 41 31.43 31.53 4.29
C SER A 41 32.91 31.21 4.04
N LYS A 42 33.80 32.16 4.36
CA LYS A 42 35.26 32.10 4.14
C LYS A 42 35.71 32.04 2.66
N TYR A 43 34.80 32.20 1.70
CA TYR A 43 35.10 32.12 0.27
C TYR A 43 34.61 33.33 -0.51
N ALA A 44 33.32 33.36 -0.87
CA ALA A 44 32.77 34.39 -1.74
C ALA A 44 31.24 34.42 -1.69
N VAL A 45 30.66 35.57 -2.01
CA VAL A 45 29.25 35.73 -2.39
C VAL A 45 29.18 35.78 -3.91
N SER A 46 28.39 34.91 -4.53
CA SER A 46 28.34 34.74 -5.98
C SER A 46 26.89 34.78 -6.48
N LYS A 47 26.65 35.53 -7.56
CA LYS A 47 25.35 35.66 -8.24
C LYS A 47 25.37 34.86 -9.54
N PHE A 48 24.40 33.97 -9.76
CA PHE A 48 24.31 33.10 -10.93
C PHE A 48 23.01 33.37 -11.71
N VAL A 49 23.04 33.37 -13.05
CA VAL A 49 21.83 33.22 -13.89
C VAL A 49 21.59 31.73 -14.09
N ILE A 50 20.37 31.21 -13.86
CA ILE A 50 20.08 29.77 -13.97
C ILE A 50 19.71 29.36 -15.41
N ASN A 51 18.92 30.18 -16.12
CA ASN A 51 18.41 29.86 -17.46
C ASN A 51 19.02 30.77 -18.56
N PRO A 52 19.36 30.25 -19.75
CA PRO A 52 19.26 28.85 -20.21
C PRO A 52 20.43 27.96 -19.76
N THR A 53 21.52 28.54 -19.25
CA THR A 53 22.67 27.81 -18.68
C THR A 53 23.20 28.57 -17.47
N PRO A 54 23.61 27.89 -16.38
CA PRO A 54 24.18 28.53 -15.21
C PRO A 54 25.37 29.41 -15.56
N LYS A 55 25.28 30.73 -15.33
CA LYS A 55 26.37 31.69 -15.56
C LYS A 55 26.60 32.55 -14.34
N LEU A 56 27.84 32.61 -13.87
CA LEU A 56 28.26 33.54 -12.81
C LEU A 56 28.22 34.98 -13.33
N ILE A 57 27.42 35.84 -12.69
CA ILE A 57 27.28 37.27 -12.98
C ILE A 57 28.30 38.09 -12.18
N ASN A 58 28.39 37.83 -10.88
CA ASN A 58 29.20 38.60 -9.95
C ASN A 58 29.75 37.68 -8.86
N SER A 59 30.96 37.96 -8.37
CA SER A 59 31.57 37.28 -7.24
C SER A 59 32.33 38.27 -6.37
N ILE A 60 31.95 38.37 -5.10
CA ILE A 60 32.59 39.21 -4.09
C ILE A 60 33.38 38.28 -3.16
N PRO A 61 34.72 38.36 -3.13
CA PRO A 61 35.53 37.52 -2.26
C PRO A 61 35.35 37.92 -0.79
N ILE A 62 35.26 36.93 0.09
CA ILE A 62 35.15 37.11 1.54
C ILE A 62 36.46 36.62 2.19
N PRO A 63 37.04 37.40 3.12
CA PRO A 63 38.22 36.98 3.88
C PRO A 63 38.00 35.64 4.61
N SER A 64 39.06 34.83 4.71
CA SER A 64 39.00 33.48 5.33
C SER A 64 38.68 33.48 6.82
N ASN A 65 38.80 34.63 7.48
CA ASN A 65 38.51 34.86 8.89
C ASN A 65 37.09 35.41 9.15
N GLU A 66 36.32 35.69 8.10
CA GLU A 66 34.95 36.19 8.16
C GLU A 66 33.95 35.06 7.79
N VAL A 67 32.88 34.95 8.58
CA VAL A 67 31.76 34.03 8.37
C VAL A 67 30.53 34.86 8.02
N VAL A 68 29.84 34.52 6.93
CA VAL A 68 28.63 35.23 6.51
C VAL A 68 27.46 34.81 7.40
N THR A 69 26.78 35.78 8.01
CA THR A 69 25.64 35.49 8.90
C THR A 69 24.29 35.76 8.23
N ALA A 70 24.22 36.75 7.34
CA ALA A 70 23.03 37.07 6.54
C ALA A 70 23.46 37.81 5.27
N PHE A 71 22.72 37.69 4.17
CA PHE A 71 22.93 38.53 2.99
C PHE A 71 21.64 38.74 2.18
N HIS A 72 21.62 39.81 1.38
CA HIS A 72 20.56 40.17 0.44
C HIS A 72 21.19 40.99 -0.69
N ASP A 73 21.13 40.50 -1.92
CA ASP A 73 21.80 41.08 -3.09
C ASP A 73 23.29 41.39 -2.85
N THR A 74 23.65 42.68 -2.83
CA THR A 74 25.03 43.17 -2.67
C THR A 74 25.39 43.49 -1.21
N VAL A 75 24.41 43.41 -0.30
CA VAL A 75 24.58 43.72 1.11
C VAL A 75 24.72 42.42 1.89
N PHE A 76 25.74 42.32 2.74
CA PHE A 76 25.98 41.12 3.54
C PHE A 76 26.56 41.44 4.91
N ALA A 77 26.24 40.59 5.88
CA ALA A 77 26.72 40.66 7.25
C ALA A 77 27.74 39.56 7.51
N THR A 78 28.79 39.91 8.25
CA THR A 78 29.91 39.02 8.57
C THR A 78 30.19 39.03 10.06
N ALA A 79 30.58 37.87 10.58
CA ALA A 79 31.11 37.68 11.92
C ALA A 79 32.56 37.21 11.83
N THR A 80 33.43 37.83 12.63
CA THR A 80 34.81 37.36 12.80
C THR A 80 34.90 36.39 13.97
N VAL A 81 35.99 35.60 14.02
CA VAL A 81 36.29 34.67 15.14
C VAL A 81 36.27 35.36 16.50
N ASN A 82 36.56 36.67 16.55
CA ASN A 82 36.55 37.47 17.78
C ASN A 82 35.17 38.07 18.10
N GLN A 83 34.09 37.53 17.54
CA GLN A 83 32.70 38.01 17.70
C GLN A 83 32.50 39.49 17.33
N LYS A 84 33.35 40.06 16.47
CA LYS A 84 33.07 41.37 15.87
C LYS A 84 32.15 41.17 14.67
N TYR A 85 31.02 41.87 14.67
CA TYR A 85 30.03 41.83 13.62
C TYR A 85 30.16 43.07 12.73
N THR A 86 30.18 42.84 11.42
CA THR A 86 30.30 43.91 10.41
C THR A 86 29.27 43.73 9.31
N LEU A 87 28.49 44.77 9.05
CA LEU A 87 27.59 44.89 7.91
C LEU A 87 28.31 45.61 6.76
N HIS A 88 28.27 45.01 5.58
CA HIS A 88 28.85 45.56 4.37
C HIS A 88 27.73 46.16 3.51
N LEU A 89 27.58 47.48 3.57
CA LEU A 89 26.62 48.24 2.76
C LEU A 89 27.34 48.79 1.54
N ASN A 90 27.06 48.27 0.33
CA ASN A 90 27.59 48.76 -0.94
C ASN A 90 29.11 49.05 -0.91
N GLY A 91 29.89 48.14 -0.32
CA GLY A 91 31.35 48.23 -0.21
C GLY A 91 31.90 48.95 1.03
N LYS A 92 31.06 49.48 1.93
CA LYS A 92 31.48 50.08 3.20
C LYS A 92 31.18 49.17 4.39
N LYS A 93 32.14 49.08 5.33
CA LYS A 93 31.99 48.29 6.57
C LYS A 93 31.40 49.13 7.70
N VAL A 94 30.28 48.70 8.26
CA VAL A 94 29.63 49.27 9.45
C VAL A 94 29.74 48.26 10.61
N PRO A 95 30.37 48.62 11.74
CA PRO A 95 30.45 47.74 12.90
C PRO A 95 29.11 47.68 13.65
N ILE A 96 28.73 46.48 14.08
CA ILE A 96 27.44 46.20 14.73
C ILE A 96 27.67 45.49 16.07
N GLN A 97 26.74 45.70 16.99
CA GLN A 97 26.84 45.23 18.38
C GLN A 97 26.57 43.73 18.55
N SER A 98 25.77 43.13 17.67
CA SER A 98 25.35 41.72 17.75
C SER A 98 25.24 41.08 16.37
N LYS A 99 25.09 39.75 16.35
CA LYS A 99 24.93 38.97 15.12
C LYS A 99 23.64 39.36 14.39
N ILE A 100 23.72 39.56 13.09
CA ILE A 100 22.53 39.76 12.23
C ILE A 100 21.96 38.38 11.87
N MET A 101 20.68 38.18 12.16
CA MET A 101 19.93 36.99 11.80
C MET A 101 19.39 37.07 10.38
N LYS A 102 18.82 38.23 10.02
CA LYS A 102 18.28 38.45 8.66
C LYS A 102 18.40 39.90 8.24
N LEU A 103 18.51 40.07 6.93
CA LEU A 103 18.74 41.33 6.25
C LEU A 103 17.77 41.42 5.08
N PHE A 104 17.15 42.59 4.92
CA PHE A 104 16.41 42.94 3.72
C PHE A 104 16.93 44.28 3.21
N SER A 105 17.28 44.38 1.92
CA SER A 105 17.72 45.64 1.33
C SER A 105 16.88 45.97 0.10
N ASP A 106 16.30 47.16 0.11
CA ASP A 106 15.64 47.78 -1.04
C ASP A 106 16.50 48.96 -1.54
N GLU A 107 16.19 49.51 -2.71
CA GLU A 107 17.01 50.56 -3.37
C GLU A 107 17.27 51.79 -2.48
N SER A 108 16.39 52.04 -1.49
CA SER A 108 16.47 53.20 -0.59
C SER A 108 16.77 52.89 0.87
N GLN A 109 16.56 51.65 1.34
CA GLN A 109 16.66 51.31 2.76
C GLN A 109 17.09 49.86 2.98
N THR A 110 17.95 49.66 3.98
CA THR A 110 18.37 48.34 4.42
C THR A 110 17.88 48.11 5.86
N ILE A 111 17.22 46.98 6.09
CA ILE A 111 16.62 46.63 7.37
C ILE A 111 17.34 45.39 7.89
N THR A 112 17.87 45.49 9.10
CA THR A 112 18.58 44.39 9.76
C THR A 112 17.90 44.01 11.05
N ILE A 113 17.75 42.72 11.29
CA ILE A 113 17.23 42.18 12.54
C ILE A 113 18.37 41.43 13.23
N LEU A 114 18.66 41.88 14.45
CA LEU A 114 19.74 41.39 15.28
C LEU A 114 19.25 40.30 16.24
N GLU A 115 20.14 39.38 16.62
CA GLU A 115 19.85 38.26 17.53
C GLU A 115 19.31 38.70 18.90
N ASN A 116 19.69 39.90 19.34
CA ASN A 116 19.24 40.54 20.58
C ASN A 116 17.82 41.17 20.47
N GLY A 117 17.13 41.01 19.34
CA GLY A 117 15.79 41.57 19.09
C GLY A 117 15.79 43.03 18.62
N THR A 118 16.93 43.63 18.26
CA THR A 118 16.92 45.00 17.72
C THR A 118 16.72 45.00 16.20
N ILE A 119 15.72 45.75 15.74
CA ILE A 119 15.46 46.05 14.34
C ILE A 119 16.10 47.41 14.03
N GLU A 120 17.06 47.43 13.12
CA GLU A 120 17.74 48.66 12.68
C GLU A 120 17.40 48.93 11.21
N LYS A 121 17.02 50.17 10.90
CA LYS A 121 16.86 50.66 9.52
C LYS A 121 18.03 51.55 9.15
N TYR A 122 18.63 51.29 8.01
CA TYR A 122 19.72 52.04 7.41
C TYR A 122 19.24 52.71 6.13
N ASP A 123 19.70 53.92 5.87
CA ASP A 123 19.64 54.57 4.56
C ASP A 123 21.05 54.98 4.19
N SER A 124 21.53 54.47 3.05
CA SER A 124 22.80 54.88 2.42
C SER A 124 23.95 55.09 3.44
N ASN A 125 24.05 54.18 4.42
CA ASN A 125 25.04 54.07 5.51
C ASN A 125 24.69 54.71 6.88
N LEU A 126 23.60 55.48 7.01
CA LEU A 126 23.17 56.09 8.27
C LEU A 126 22.01 55.31 8.89
N ILE A 127 22.07 55.08 10.21
CA ILE A 127 20.96 54.48 10.97
C ILE A 127 19.82 55.50 11.05
N LYS A 128 18.69 55.19 10.41
CA LYS A 128 17.46 56.01 10.45
C LYS A 128 16.64 55.74 11.71
N SER A 129 16.50 54.49 12.12
CA SER A 129 15.71 54.11 13.28
C SER A 129 16.18 52.80 13.89
N THR A 130 16.24 52.76 15.22
CA THR A 130 16.49 51.54 16.00
C THR A 130 15.26 51.25 16.86
N TYR A 131 14.71 50.05 16.72
CA TYR A 131 13.63 49.57 17.58
C TYR A 131 14.11 48.32 18.32
N LYS A 132 13.85 48.25 19.63
CA LYS A 132 14.25 47.10 20.46
C LYS A 132 12.99 46.34 20.88
N THR A 133 12.86 45.10 20.41
CA THR A 133 11.74 44.25 20.80
C THR A 133 11.90 43.77 22.26
N PRO A 134 10.80 43.42 22.95
CA PRO A 134 10.85 42.87 24.30
C PRO A 134 11.49 41.48 24.35
N HIS A 135 11.52 40.75 23.23
CA HIS A 135 12.07 39.40 23.14
C HIS A 135 13.59 39.44 23.02
N LYS A 136 14.26 38.67 23.90
CA LYS A 136 15.70 38.39 23.85
C LYS A 136 15.88 36.98 23.29
N ASP A 137 16.96 36.77 22.54
CA ASP A 137 17.39 35.49 21.97
C ASP A 137 16.45 34.95 20.89
N LEU A 138 16.53 35.54 19.69
CA LEU A 138 15.81 35.10 18.50
C LEU A 138 16.44 33.83 17.90
N VAL A 139 15.59 32.83 17.61
CA VAL A 139 15.98 31.55 16.99
C VAL A 139 15.90 31.66 15.46
N ASN A 140 14.81 32.23 14.93
CA ASN A 140 14.65 32.45 13.50
C ASN A 140 13.85 33.73 13.20
N VAL A 141 14.07 34.29 12.02
CA VAL A 141 13.43 35.52 11.55
C VAL A 141 13.05 35.36 10.09
N GLU A 142 11.84 35.77 9.71
CA GLU A 142 11.40 35.78 8.32
C GLU A 142 10.76 37.11 7.91
N PHE A 143 11.03 37.53 6.69
CA PHE A 143 10.43 38.73 6.10
C PHE A 143 9.30 38.28 5.17
N ILE A 144 8.11 38.85 5.35
CA ILE A 144 6.92 38.56 4.54
C ILE A 144 6.59 39.80 3.73
N GLU A 145 6.60 39.65 2.39
CA GLU A 145 6.28 40.71 1.41
C GLU A 145 6.99 42.05 1.63
N SER A 146 8.19 42.04 2.24
CA SER A 146 8.95 43.25 2.57
C SER A 146 8.26 44.24 3.53
N LYS A 147 7.08 43.88 4.06
CA LYS A 147 6.24 44.73 4.92
C LYS A 147 6.15 44.21 6.35
N TYR A 148 6.20 42.90 6.53
CA TYR A 148 6.08 42.28 7.85
C TYR A 148 7.33 41.47 8.20
N ALA A 149 7.70 41.49 9.48
CA ALA A 149 8.78 40.68 10.04
C ALA A 149 8.20 39.71 11.06
N LEU A 150 8.41 38.42 10.83
CA LEU A 150 8.09 37.36 11.77
C LEU A 150 9.32 37.08 12.64
N LEU A 151 9.19 37.28 13.94
CA LEU A 151 10.23 37.03 14.93
C LEU A 151 9.88 35.80 15.76
N ILE A 152 10.75 34.80 15.72
CA ILE A 152 10.62 33.56 16.48
C ILE A 152 11.68 33.58 17.58
N SER A 153 11.24 33.79 18.82
CA SER A 153 12.07 33.64 20.03
C SER A 153 11.88 32.25 20.61
N GLN A 154 12.73 31.85 21.56
CA GLN A 154 12.64 30.53 22.22
C GLN A 154 11.25 30.21 22.79
N ASN A 155 10.49 31.22 23.19
CA ASN A 155 9.20 31.04 23.88
C ASN A 155 8.03 31.77 23.19
N SER A 156 8.27 32.51 22.09
CA SER A 156 7.20 33.27 21.44
C SER A 156 7.40 33.45 19.93
N ILE A 157 6.29 33.51 19.21
CA ILE A 157 6.23 33.87 17.79
C ILE A 157 5.47 35.20 17.69
N SER A 158 6.09 36.20 17.09
CA SER A 158 5.54 37.56 17.01
C SER A 158 5.65 38.13 15.60
N LEU A 159 4.58 38.79 15.14
CA LEU A 159 4.51 39.43 13.83
C LEU A 159 4.58 40.95 14.00
N TYR A 160 5.54 41.59 13.35
CA TYR A 160 5.74 43.03 13.36
C TYR A 160 5.48 43.62 11.98
N ASP A 161 4.84 44.79 11.94
CA ASP A 161 4.85 45.64 10.76
C ASP A 161 6.15 46.47 10.76
N ILE A 162 6.94 46.32 9.70
CA ILE A 162 8.25 46.94 9.56
C ILE A 162 8.10 48.46 9.38
N ASN A 163 7.02 48.93 8.75
CA ASN A 163 6.84 50.35 8.48
C ASN A 163 6.46 51.12 9.74
N THR A 164 5.51 50.58 10.50
CA THR A 164 5.03 51.21 11.74
C THR A 164 5.83 50.80 12.98
N MET A 165 6.65 49.74 12.89
CA MET A 165 7.36 49.11 14.02
C MET A 165 6.41 48.68 15.16
N ILE A 166 5.16 48.35 14.81
CA ILE A 166 4.14 47.91 15.77
C ILE A 166 4.06 46.39 15.74
N GLU A 167 3.98 45.80 16.92
CA GLU A 167 3.66 44.39 17.12
C GLU A 167 2.18 44.16 16.78
N LEU A 168 1.92 43.39 15.72
CA LEU A 168 0.56 43.10 15.28
C LEU A 168 -0.04 41.95 16.09
N ARG A 169 0.73 40.88 16.30
CA ARG A 169 0.29 39.66 16.99
C ARG A 169 1.45 38.97 17.67
N ASN A 170 1.15 38.29 18.77
CA ASN A 170 2.10 37.51 19.57
C ASN A 170 1.45 36.25 20.11
N VAL A 171 2.15 35.13 19.97
CA VAL A 171 1.83 33.88 20.66
C VAL A 171 2.95 33.61 21.64
N ALA A 172 2.64 33.68 22.93
CA ALA A 172 3.53 33.28 24.01
C ALA A 172 3.31 31.79 24.37
N ASN A 173 4.36 31.14 24.88
CA ASN A 173 4.39 29.74 25.35
C ASN A 173 4.31 28.67 24.25
N VAL A 174 5.02 28.87 23.15
CA VAL A 174 5.23 27.79 22.18
C VAL A 174 6.30 26.83 22.73
N GLN A 175 5.94 25.56 22.91
CA GLN A 175 6.87 24.51 23.35
C GLN A 175 7.68 23.98 22.16
N ASP A 176 8.87 23.45 22.43
CA ASP A 176 9.72 22.72 21.48
C ASP A 176 10.35 23.49 20.29
N ILE A 177 10.73 24.76 20.49
CA ILE A 177 11.37 25.59 19.44
C ILE A 177 12.88 25.31 19.26
N VAL A 178 13.56 24.81 20.31
CA VAL A 178 15.03 24.81 20.39
C VAL A 178 15.71 23.92 19.34
N ASP A 179 15.02 22.90 18.81
CA ASP A 179 15.52 21.97 17.80
C ASP A 179 14.60 21.89 16.56
N SER A 180 13.85 22.97 16.28
CA SER A 180 12.93 23.01 15.14
C SER A 180 13.39 23.94 14.03
N ASP A 181 13.29 23.45 12.81
CA ASP A 181 13.53 24.22 11.59
C ASP A 181 12.21 24.87 11.14
N PHE A 182 12.25 26.16 10.75
CA PHE A 182 11.07 26.92 10.32
C PHE A 182 11.22 27.42 8.88
N LYS A 183 10.12 27.34 8.12
CA LYS A 183 9.98 27.95 6.78
C LYS A 183 8.57 28.52 6.59
N SER A 184 8.44 29.70 5.99
CA SER A 184 7.13 30.24 5.56
C SER A 184 6.91 30.17 4.06
N LEU A 185 5.65 29.95 3.67
CA LEU A 185 5.14 30.04 2.31
C LEU A 185 3.67 30.48 2.37
N ASP A 186 3.27 31.43 1.52
CA ASP A 186 1.88 31.85 1.28
C ASP A 186 1.00 32.02 2.54
N GLY A 187 1.55 32.69 3.56
CA GLY A 187 0.81 33.00 4.80
C GLY A 187 0.73 31.84 5.80
N LYS A 188 1.44 30.73 5.56
CA LYS A 188 1.63 29.62 6.50
C LYS A 188 3.09 29.52 6.93
N LEU A 189 3.31 29.08 8.17
CA LEU A 189 4.61 28.81 8.76
C LEU A 189 4.68 27.32 9.13
N TYR A 190 5.68 26.63 8.60
CA TYR A 190 5.92 25.20 8.81
C TYR A 190 7.05 25.04 9.81
N GLN A 191 6.75 24.40 10.94
CA GLN A 191 7.72 24.04 11.97
C GLN A 191 7.95 22.53 11.93
N PHE A 192 9.20 22.12 11.69
CA PHE A 192 9.59 20.71 11.78
C PHE A 192 10.39 20.48 13.06
N ASN A 193 9.83 19.71 13.99
CA ASN A 193 10.52 19.26 15.18
C ASN A 193 11.27 17.97 14.87
N GLN A 194 12.60 18.05 14.87
CA GLN A 194 13.46 16.92 14.54
C GLN A 194 13.26 15.77 15.55
N LYS A 195 13.29 16.05 16.86
CA LYS A 195 13.21 15.02 17.92
C LYS A 195 11.92 14.21 17.89
N LEU A 196 10.80 14.88 17.63
CA LEU A 196 9.49 14.25 17.61
C LEU A 196 9.08 13.76 16.21
N SER A 197 9.88 14.06 15.17
CA SER A 197 9.53 13.85 13.76
C SER A 197 8.12 14.39 13.44
N LYS A 198 7.83 15.61 13.91
CA LYS A 198 6.52 16.26 13.80
C LYS A 198 6.59 17.53 12.96
N PHE A 199 5.58 17.71 12.11
CA PHE A 199 5.30 18.94 11.39
C PHE A 199 4.12 19.67 12.03
N ASP A 200 4.34 20.89 12.50
CA ASP A 200 3.30 21.81 12.95
C ASP A 200 3.12 22.93 11.91
N ILE A 201 1.91 23.07 11.38
CA ILE A 201 1.57 24.10 10.40
C ILE A 201 0.81 25.21 11.11
N TRP A 202 1.38 26.41 11.10
CA TRP A 202 0.81 27.61 11.68
C TRP A 202 0.26 28.51 10.57
N GLU A 203 -0.93 29.06 10.75
CA GLU A 203 -1.41 30.14 9.89
C GLU A 203 -0.92 31.47 10.45
N ILE A 204 -0.21 32.27 9.63
CA ILE A 204 0.42 33.52 10.07
C ILE A 204 -0.64 34.61 10.34
N SER A 205 -1.75 34.57 9.60
CA SER A 205 -2.84 35.54 9.73
C SER A 205 -3.51 35.45 11.11
N SER A 206 -3.76 34.24 11.59
CA SER A 206 -4.47 33.92 12.83
C SER A 206 -3.52 33.60 13.98
N MET A 207 -2.27 33.21 13.68
CA MET A 207 -1.29 32.61 14.59
C MET A 207 -1.84 31.37 15.33
N THR A 208 -2.64 30.57 14.63
CA THR A 208 -3.16 29.30 15.14
C THR A 208 -2.56 28.11 14.41
N ILE A 209 -2.39 26.99 15.12
CA ILE A 209 -1.95 25.73 14.54
C ILE A 209 -3.12 25.12 13.75
N VAL A 210 -2.91 24.94 12.44
CA VAL A 210 -3.89 24.36 11.50
C VAL A 210 -3.81 22.84 11.52
N ASN A 211 -2.60 22.27 11.54
CA ASN A 211 -2.41 20.84 11.46
C ASN A 211 -1.10 20.38 12.14
N ILE A 212 -1.11 19.16 12.69
CA ILE A 212 0.03 18.50 13.34
C ILE A 212 0.16 17.11 12.74
N ILE A 213 1.31 16.79 12.15
CA ILE A 213 1.54 15.53 11.43
C ILE A 213 2.81 14.86 11.95
N THR A 214 2.72 13.59 12.34
CA THR A 214 3.87 12.75 12.70
C THR A 214 4.36 11.95 11.48
N ILE A 215 5.67 11.93 11.26
CA ILE A 215 6.29 11.12 10.22
C ILE A 215 6.81 9.81 10.83
N PRO A 216 6.22 8.65 10.48
CA PRO A 216 6.47 7.41 11.20
C PRO A 216 7.65 6.58 10.66
N PHE A 217 8.32 7.04 9.60
CA PHE A 217 9.41 6.30 8.93
C PHE A 217 10.81 6.86 9.22
N ILE A 218 10.94 7.86 10.09
CA ILE A 218 12.23 8.39 10.57
C ILE A 218 12.48 7.79 11.95
N ASN A 219 13.36 6.79 12.03
CA ASN A 219 13.58 6.04 13.27
C ASN A 219 14.79 6.52 14.09
N ASP A 220 15.79 7.18 13.47
CA ASP A 220 17.03 7.60 14.15
C ASP A 220 17.44 9.04 13.79
N VAL A 221 16.80 10.01 14.44
CA VAL A 221 16.97 11.46 14.18
C VAL A 221 18.37 11.98 14.54
N GLU A 222 19.07 11.37 15.49
CA GLU A 222 20.34 11.92 16.02
C GLU A 222 21.55 11.75 15.09
N LYS A 223 21.46 10.89 14.07
CA LYS A 223 22.56 10.63 13.11
C LYS A 223 22.25 11.10 11.70
N ASP A 224 20.98 11.29 11.37
CA ASP A 224 20.54 11.57 10.02
C ASP A 224 20.54 13.07 9.74
N VAL A 225 21.12 13.48 8.61
CA VAL A 225 21.03 14.86 8.15
C VAL A 225 19.65 15.04 7.53
N VAL A 226 18.73 15.64 8.30
CA VAL A 226 17.37 15.96 7.85
C VAL A 226 17.29 17.42 7.42
N SER A 227 16.65 17.67 6.29
CA SER A 227 16.31 19.02 5.84
C SER A 227 15.02 18.98 5.03
N PHE A 228 14.27 20.08 5.04
CA PHE A 228 13.03 20.17 4.29
C PHE A 228 12.88 21.53 3.61
N THR A 229 12.08 21.57 2.54
CA THR A 229 11.67 22.77 1.81
C THR A 229 10.18 22.66 1.49
N VAL A 230 9.45 23.75 1.66
CA VAL A 230 8.04 23.83 1.30
C VAL A 230 7.94 24.20 -0.17
N VAL A 231 7.24 23.39 -0.96
CA VAL A 231 7.08 23.60 -2.40
C VAL A 231 5.72 24.20 -2.73
N ASP A 232 4.70 23.78 -1.99
CA ASP A 232 3.32 24.21 -2.14
C ASP A 232 2.63 24.14 -0.77
N ASP A 233 1.45 24.73 -0.66
CA ASP A 233 0.62 24.84 0.56
C ASP A 233 0.44 23.51 1.31
N ASN A 234 0.40 22.41 0.56
CA ASN A 234 0.20 21.07 1.12
C ASN A 234 1.39 20.15 0.88
N CYS A 235 2.40 20.58 0.12
CA CYS A 235 3.49 19.72 -0.30
C CYS A 235 4.85 20.18 0.23
N VAL A 236 5.50 19.27 0.93
CA VAL A 236 6.83 19.45 1.50
C VAL A 236 7.77 18.43 0.92
N VAL A 237 8.93 18.88 0.48
CA VAL A 237 10.03 18.00 0.08
C VAL A 237 10.99 17.90 1.25
N MET A 238 11.32 16.67 1.63
CA MET A 238 12.18 16.35 2.75
C MET A 238 13.30 15.45 2.28
N ALA A 239 14.54 15.80 2.62
CA ALA A 239 15.70 14.98 2.37
C ALA A 239 16.18 14.39 3.70
N VAL A 240 16.35 13.07 3.70
CA VAL A 240 16.93 12.31 4.81
C VAL A 240 18.12 11.56 4.23
N ASN A 241 19.33 11.96 4.63
CA ASN A 241 20.59 11.44 4.09
C ASN A 241 20.62 11.49 2.55
N SER A 242 20.63 10.35 1.86
CA SER A 242 20.65 10.24 0.39
C SER A 242 19.27 10.12 -0.24
N THR A 243 18.20 10.06 0.57
CA THR A 243 16.83 9.85 0.10
C THR A 243 16.03 11.13 0.14
N ILE A 244 15.28 11.39 -0.93
CA ILE A 244 14.42 12.56 -1.07
C ILE A 244 12.98 12.09 -1.16
N TYR A 245 12.14 12.67 -0.30
CA TYR A 245 10.72 12.40 -0.20
C TYR A 245 9.94 13.64 -0.60
N ALA A 246 8.97 13.48 -1.49
CA ALA A 246 7.90 14.46 -1.68
C ALA A 246 6.69 14.02 -0.86
N LEU A 247 6.29 14.83 0.11
CA LEU A 247 5.24 14.54 1.07
C LEU A 247 4.05 15.46 0.83
N ASN A 248 2.85 14.89 0.84
CA ASN A 248 1.63 15.67 0.99
C ASN A 248 1.23 15.66 2.47
N LEU A 249 1.32 16.81 3.12
CA LEU A 249 1.03 16.97 4.54
C LEU A 249 -0.47 16.84 4.82
N HIS A 250 -1.34 17.45 4.00
CA HIS A 250 -2.79 17.38 4.21
C HIS A 250 -3.32 15.93 4.17
N LEU A 251 -2.80 15.11 3.24
CA LEU A 251 -3.23 13.71 3.06
C LEU A 251 -2.33 12.68 3.75
N SER A 252 -1.27 13.11 4.47
CA SER A 252 -0.32 12.23 5.16
C SER A 252 0.19 11.08 4.26
N SER A 253 0.70 11.45 3.08
CA SER A 253 1.12 10.49 2.05
C SER A 253 2.49 10.81 1.48
N VAL A 254 3.22 9.77 1.08
CA VAL A 254 4.47 9.89 0.32
C VAL A 254 4.12 9.85 -1.16
N ILE A 255 4.26 10.98 -1.86
CA ILE A 255 3.91 11.08 -3.28
C ILE A 255 4.96 10.37 -4.14
N SER A 256 6.23 10.68 -3.89
CA SER A 256 7.39 10.13 -4.60
C SER A 256 8.59 10.03 -3.67
N MET A 257 9.39 8.98 -3.89
CA MET A 257 10.67 8.74 -3.22
C MET A 257 11.74 8.56 -4.30
N SER A 258 12.89 9.22 -4.11
CA SER A 258 14.07 9.04 -4.96
C SER A 258 15.30 8.84 -4.09
N GLU A 259 16.06 7.79 -4.36
CA GLU A 259 17.31 7.48 -3.66
C GLU A 259 18.50 7.86 -4.53
N LEU A 260 19.41 8.66 -3.97
CA LEU A 260 20.60 9.13 -4.66
C LEU A 260 21.80 8.23 -4.30
N LEU A 261 21.98 7.16 -5.08
CA LEU A 261 22.97 6.10 -4.84
C LEU A 261 24.43 6.58 -4.70
N ASN A 262 24.78 7.72 -5.31
CA ASN A 262 26.16 8.21 -5.34
C ASN A 262 26.49 9.22 -4.23
N LEU A 263 25.49 9.61 -3.43
CA LEU A 263 25.58 10.69 -2.46
C LEU A 263 25.57 10.15 -1.02
N LYS A 264 26.44 10.70 -0.16
CA LYS A 264 26.43 10.38 1.28
C LYS A 264 25.26 11.06 1.99
N TRP A 265 25.04 12.33 1.67
CA TRP A 265 23.90 13.09 2.13
C TRP A 265 23.59 14.23 1.17
N PHE A 266 22.32 14.63 1.19
CA PHE A 266 21.76 15.73 0.42
C PHE A 266 20.99 16.64 1.37
N LYS A 267 21.38 17.93 1.42
CA LYS A 267 20.71 18.93 2.26
C LYS A 267 19.93 19.90 1.38
N LEU A 268 18.62 19.96 1.57
CA LEU A 268 17.74 20.94 0.93
C LEU A 268 17.96 22.31 1.56
N ILE A 269 18.15 23.31 0.70
CA ILE A 269 18.39 24.69 1.13
C ILE A 269 17.10 25.48 0.96
N ASP A 270 16.62 25.62 -0.28
CA ASP A 270 15.47 26.45 -0.57
C ASP A 270 14.74 26.06 -1.85
N ASN A 271 13.49 26.53 -1.95
CA ASN A 271 12.64 26.38 -3.11
C ASN A 271 12.83 27.59 -4.06
N LEU A 272 13.15 27.35 -5.33
CA LEU A 272 13.25 28.42 -6.35
C LEU A 272 11.91 28.67 -7.03
N SER A 273 11.11 27.60 -7.19
CA SER A 273 9.80 27.61 -7.84
C SER A 273 9.12 26.27 -7.58
N ASN A 274 7.81 26.14 -7.80
CA ASN A 274 7.07 24.88 -7.60
C ASN A 274 7.69 23.65 -8.33
N GLN A 275 8.59 23.87 -9.28
CA GLN A 275 9.29 22.84 -10.05
C GLN A 275 10.77 22.66 -9.68
N PHE A 276 11.43 23.60 -9.01
CA PHE A 276 12.88 23.53 -8.79
C PHE A 276 13.26 23.74 -7.33
N VAL A 277 13.98 22.77 -6.78
CA VAL A 277 14.51 22.86 -5.42
C VAL A 277 16.03 22.82 -5.44
N LEU A 278 16.65 23.73 -4.68
CA LEU A 278 18.09 23.81 -4.50
C LEU A 278 18.52 22.97 -3.31
N GLY A 279 19.52 22.13 -3.50
CA GLY A 279 20.19 21.42 -2.43
C GLY A 279 21.69 21.41 -2.57
N LEU A 280 22.33 21.05 -1.47
CA LEU A 280 23.76 20.86 -1.37
C LEU A 280 24.03 19.37 -1.19
N SER A 281 24.80 18.84 -2.13
CA SER A 281 25.12 17.43 -2.20
C SER A 281 26.56 17.23 -1.74
N PHE A 282 26.79 16.15 -0.98
CA PHE A 282 28.14 15.75 -0.57
C PHE A 282 28.47 14.37 -1.15
N ASN A 283 29.33 14.39 -2.17
CA ASN A 283 30.07 13.22 -2.59
C ASN A 283 31.37 13.19 -1.76
N ASN A 284 31.87 11.98 -1.44
CA ASN A 284 33.02 11.69 -0.56
C ASN A 284 34.18 12.70 -0.45
N GLU A 285 34.40 13.56 -1.45
CA GLU A 285 35.44 14.59 -1.45
C GLU A 285 35.00 16.03 -1.81
N ASN A 286 33.83 16.24 -2.41
CA ASN A 286 33.43 17.55 -2.94
C ASN A 286 31.97 17.88 -2.60
N TYR A 287 31.75 19.12 -2.15
CA TYR A 287 30.43 19.72 -2.03
C TYR A 287 29.99 20.27 -3.39
N LYS A 288 28.79 19.94 -3.83
CA LYS A 288 28.20 20.50 -5.05
C LYS A 288 26.87 21.16 -4.75
N PHE A 289 26.63 22.28 -5.42
CA PHE A 289 25.29 22.83 -5.52
C PHE A 289 24.54 22.09 -6.61
N GLU A 290 23.40 21.52 -6.24
CA GLU A 290 22.58 20.70 -7.10
C GLU A 290 21.14 21.21 -7.11
N LEU A 291 20.56 21.24 -8.30
CA LEU A 291 19.20 21.67 -8.56
C LEU A 291 18.38 20.43 -8.93
N ILE A 292 17.29 20.20 -8.20
CA ILE A 292 16.38 19.09 -8.44
C ILE A 292 15.18 19.64 -9.16
N ASN A 293 14.91 19.11 -10.35
CA ASN A 293 13.62 19.32 -11.00
C ASN A 293 12.61 18.35 -10.39
N LEU A 294 11.51 18.91 -9.90
CA LEU A 294 10.37 18.21 -9.39
C LEU A 294 9.27 18.38 -10.44
N ASP A 295 8.95 17.31 -11.16
CA ASP A 295 7.85 17.30 -12.11
C ASP A 295 6.53 17.19 -11.34
N LEU A 296 6.21 18.26 -10.63
CA LEU A 296 5.05 18.37 -9.77
C LEU A 296 3.96 19.05 -10.58
N ASN A 297 2.91 18.28 -10.90
CA ASN A 297 1.71 18.87 -11.46
C ASN A 297 1.09 19.80 -10.42
N SER A 298 0.63 20.98 -10.86
CA SER A 298 0.13 22.07 -10.02
C SER A 298 -1.13 21.76 -9.19
N ASN A 299 -1.58 20.51 -9.14
CA ASN A 299 -2.73 20.06 -8.37
C ASN A 299 -2.42 18.70 -7.74
N PHE A 300 -1.77 18.69 -6.57
CA PHE A 300 -1.60 17.48 -5.77
C PHE A 300 -2.92 17.06 -5.13
N GLY A 301 -3.75 16.42 -5.96
CA GLY A 301 -5.06 15.93 -5.55
C GLY A 301 -5.00 14.55 -4.92
N LEU A 302 -6.16 14.14 -4.39
CA LEU A 302 -6.42 12.80 -3.85
C LEU A 302 -5.94 11.66 -4.77
N LYS A 303 -5.93 11.86 -6.10
CA LYS A 303 -5.51 10.87 -7.09
C LYS A 303 -4.05 10.44 -6.93
N ASP A 304 -3.15 11.36 -6.62
CA ASP A 304 -1.72 11.05 -6.50
C ASP A 304 -1.37 10.44 -5.13
N SER A 305 -2.21 10.70 -4.13
CA SER A 305 -2.07 10.20 -2.75
C SER A 305 -2.81 8.88 -2.48
N LEU A 306 -3.74 8.48 -3.35
CA LEU A 306 -4.55 7.27 -3.13
C LEU A 306 -3.66 6.02 -3.09
N GLY A 307 -3.75 5.27 -1.99
CA GLY A 307 -2.95 4.05 -1.78
C GLY A 307 -1.53 4.29 -1.25
N LYS A 308 -1.05 5.54 -1.17
CA LYS A 308 0.32 5.90 -0.74
C LYS A 308 0.40 6.56 0.65
N GLY A 309 -0.59 6.29 1.52
CA GLY A 309 -0.56 6.80 2.89
C GLY A 309 0.65 6.28 3.67
N PHE A 310 1.10 7.02 4.70
CA PHE A 310 2.27 6.62 5.51
C PHE A 310 2.19 5.18 6.05
N ARG A 311 0.97 4.70 6.37
CA ARG A 311 0.73 3.33 6.83
C ARG A 311 1.02 2.27 5.75
N ASN A 312 0.61 2.51 4.52
CA ASN A 312 0.87 1.59 3.40
C ASN A 312 2.37 1.58 3.06
N PHE A 313 3.01 2.74 3.10
CA PHE A 313 4.45 2.85 2.89
C PHE A 313 5.27 2.08 3.94
N LEU A 314 4.80 2.01 5.19
CA LEU A 314 5.41 1.16 6.22
C LEU A 314 5.20 -0.32 5.95
N VAL A 315 4.02 -0.74 5.50
CA VAL A 315 3.74 -2.13 5.13
C VAL A 315 4.64 -2.59 3.98
N ASP A 316 4.87 -1.75 2.97
CA ASP A 316 5.78 -2.08 1.86
C ASP A 316 7.22 -2.26 2.37
N LYS A 317 7.71 -1.42 3.29
CA LYS A 317 9.05 -1.58 3.90
C LYS A 317 9.16 -2.73 4.91
N GLN A 318 8.07 -3.06 5.62
CA GLN A 318 8.03 -4.13 6.63
C GLN A 318 7.77 -5.51 6.02
N SER A 319 7.14 -5.58 4.85
CA SER A 319 6.90 -6.84 4.13
C SER A 319 8.19 -7.58 3.73
N GLU A 320 9.34 -6.90 3.70
CA GLU A 320 10.64 -7.55 3.50
C GLU A 320 11.22 -8.22 4.77
N LYS A 321 10.66 -7.97 5.98
CA LYS A 321 11.29 -8.43 7.24
C LYS A 321 10.38 -9.06 8.28
N GLU A 322 9.07 -8.80 8.29
CA GLU A 322 8.18 -9.37 9.31
C GLU A 322 7.12 -10.27 8.69
N THR A 323 7.36 -11.58 8.75
CA THR A 323 6.32 -12.59 8.53
C THR A 323 5.29 -12.44 9.65
N LEU A 324 4.15 -11.80 9.36
CA LEU A 324 3.00 -11.72 10.26
C LEU A 324 2.52 -13.14 10.62
N VAL A 325 2.87 -13.62 11.81
CA VAL A 325 2.29 -14.85 12.39
C VAL A 325 0.93 -14.46 12.97
N LEU A 326 -0.15 -14.84 12.29
CA LEU A 326 -1.50 -14.66 12.82
C LEU A 326 -1.77 -15.69 13.93
N LYS A 327 -2.48 -15.26 14.98
CA LYS A 327 -2.98 -16.16 16.03
C LYS A 327 -4.05 -17.10 15.46
N SER A 328 -4.11 -18.34 15.95
CA SER A 328 -5.26 -19.22 15.75
C SER A 328 -6.52 -18.54 16.28
N LEU A 329 -7.65 -18.68 15.59
CA LEU A 329 -8.94 -18.10 16.01
C LEU A 329 -9.53 -18.79 17.23
N PHE A 330 -9.14 -20.03 17.51
CA PHE A 330 -9.68 -20.84 18.59
C PHE A 330 -8.55 -21.24 19.54
N SER A 331 -8.69 -20.91 20.83
CA SER A 331 -7.91 -21.58 21.88
C SER A 331 -8.39 -23.03 21.98
N ALA A 332 -7.50 -23.93 22.40
CA ALA A 332 -7.75 -25.37 22.42
C ALA A 332 -8.87 -25.82 23.40
N ASP A 333 -9.64 -24.89 23.96
CA ASP A 333 -10.63 -25.15 25.00
C ASP A 333 -12.01 -25.57 24.47
N GLU A 334 -12.27 -25.44 23.15
CA GLU A 334 -13.57 -25.82 22.56
C GLU A 334 -13.54 -27.18 21.82
N ALA A 335 -12.40 -27.86 21.81
CA ALA A 335 -12.26 -29.19 21.21
C ALA A 335 -11.72 -30.18 22.27
N ASP A 336 -12.67 -30.89 22.89
CA ASP A 336 -12.54 -32.09 23.73
C ASP A 336 -12.72 -31.84 25.25
N GLU A 337 -13.92 -32.19 25.76
CA GLU A 337 -14.27 -32.27 27.19
C GLU A 337 -13.56 -33.40 27.95
N ASP A 338 -12.65 -34.14 27.32
CA ASP A 338 -11.98 -35.28 27.94
C ASP A 338 -10.47 -35.17 27.74
N LEU A 339 -9.77 -34.48 28.66
CA LEU A 339 -8.49 -34.89 29.25
C LEU A 339 -7.98 -33.80 30.21
N HIS A 340 -7.77 -34.22 31.47
CA HIS A 340 -7.30 -33.38 32.56
C HIS A 340 -5.91 -32.76 32.34
N ASN A 341 -5.80 -31.50 32.76
CA ASN A 341 -4.67 -30.83 33.39
C ASN A 341 -3.28 -31.00 32.73
N ASP A 342 -2.92 -30.03 31.90
CA ASP A 342 -1.67 -29.29 32.12
C ASP A 342 -1.92 -27.81 31.76
N SER A 343 -2.04 -27.02 32.82
CA SER A 343 -1.99 -25.55 32.77
C SER A 343 -0.59 -25.08 32.39
N ASP A 344 -0.54 -23.96 31.69
CA ASP A 344 0.64 -23.14 31.33
C ASP A 344 1.23 -23.38 29.93
N SER A 345 0.67 -22.72 28.91
CA SER A 345 1.45 -21.84 28.02
C SER A 345 0.61 -21.21 26.89
N ASP A 346 0.19 -19.95 27.10
CA ASP A 346 0.06 -18.96 26.02
C ASP A 346 1.46 -18.65 25.45
N VAL A 347 2.12 -19.63 24.82
CA VAL A 347 3.38 -19.41 24.13
C VAL A 347 3.04 -19.09 22.68
N GLU A 348 3.36 -17.86 22.28
CA GLU A 348 3.50 -17.47 20.88
C GLU A 348 4.40 -18.50 20.18
N HIS A 349 3.80 -19.42 19.42
CA HIS A 349 4.56 -20.36 18.62
C HIS A 349 5.20 -19.60 17.45
N THR A 350 6.38 -19.04 17.69
CA THR A 350 7.25 -18.52 16.64
C THR A 350 7.88 -19.70 15.90
N PHE A 351 7.24 -20.13 14.81
CA PHE A 351 7.79 -21.19 13.98
C PHE A 351 9.00 -20.68 13.19
N ASN A 352 10.17 -21.27 13.42
CA ASN A 352 11.35 -20.98 12.60
C ASN A 352 11.27 -21.79 11.28
N TYR A 353 10.59 -21.23 10.28
CA TYR A 353 10.35 -21.87 8.98
C TYR A 353 11.64 -22.37 8.30
N ASP A 354 12.76 -21.65 8.40
CA ASP A 354 14.02 -22.03 7.76
C ASP A 354 14.63 -23.30 8.36
N LYS A 355 14.62 -23.43 9.69
CA LYS A 355 15.06 -24.66 10.37
C LYS A 355 14.15 -25.85 10.01
N ILE A 356 12.85 -25.60 9.87
CA ILE A 356 11.88 -26.63 9.49
C ILE A 356 12.17 -27.13 8.07
N ILE A 357 12.40 -26.23 7.10
CA ILE A 357 12.77 -26.59 5.73
C ILE A 357 14.04 -27.44 5.70
N VAL A 358 15.08 -27.06 6.46
CA VAL A 358 16.34 -27.81 6.51
C VAL A 358 16.14 -29.24 7.03
N ASP A 359 15.27 -29.42 8.02
CA ASP A 359 14.99 -30.75 8.58
C ASP A 359 14.08 -31.59 7.68
N LEU A 360 13.10 -30.95 7.00
CA LEU A 360 12.30 -31.61 5.98
C LEU A 360 13.18 -32.09 4.82
N ASN A 361 14.15 -31.28 4.38
CA ASN A 361 15.14 -31.63 3.35
C ASN A 361 15.96 -32.88 3.70
N LYS A 362 16.30 -33.08 4.99
CA LYS A 362 17.03 -34.27 5.43
C LYS A 362 16.15 -35.53 5.43
N ALA A 363 14.83 -35.37 5.57
CA ALA A 363 13.87 -36.47 5.68
C ALA A 363 13.20 -36.87 4.35
N VAL A 364 13.51 -36.19 3.25
CA VAL A 364 12.91 -36.37 1.90
C VAL A 364 12.88 -37.82 1.41
N LYS A 365 13.85 -38.67 1.80
CA LYS A 365 13.91 -40.06 1.33
C LYS A 365 12.89 -41.00 1.97
N ASN A 366 12.25 -40.61 3.08
CA ASN A 366 11.34 -41.46 3.83
C ASN A 366 10.01 -40.71 4.11
N PRO A 367 8.89 -41.07 3.44
CA PRO A 367 7.62 -40.34 3.55
C PRO A 367 7.09 -40.32 4.98
N SER A 368 7.16 -41.44 5.70
CA SER A 368 6.67 -41.51 7.09
C SER A 368 7.48 -40.67 8.08
N LYS A 369 8.77 -40.41 7.81
CA LYS A 369 9.58 -39.51 8.65
C LYS A 369 9.31 -38.05 8.32
N PHE A 370 9.10 -37.76 7.03
CA PHE A 370 8.70 -36.45 6.55
C PHE A 370 7.38 -36.01 7.20
N ASP A 371 6.38 -36.90 7.18
CA ASP A 371 5.07 -36.65 7.79
C ASP A 371 5.18 -36.38 9.29
N LYS A 372 5.91 -37.22 10.04
CA LYS A 372 6.11 -37.02 11.48
C LYS A 372 6.75 -35.66 11.80
N ILE A 373 7.80 -35.28 11.08
CA ILE A 373 8.48 -33.99 11.30
C ILE A 373 7.53 -32.82 11.03
N PHE A 374 6.69 -32.90 9.99
CA PHE A 374 5.76 -31.83 9.67
C PHE A 374 4.61 -31.74 10.70
N PHE A 375 3.94 -32.85 10.99
CA PHE A 375 2.80 -32.86 11.91
C PHE A 375 3.20 -32.58 13.37
N GLU A 376 4.34 -33.10 13.84
CA GLU A 376 4.85 -32.83 15.20
C GLU A 376 5.27 -31.37 15.37
N LYS A 377 5.98 -30.79 14.39
CA LYS A 377 6.49 -29.41 14.51
C LYS A 377 5.40 -28.36 14.44
N PHE A 378 4.29 -28.63 13.76
CA PHE A 378 3.14 -27.73 13.67
C PHE A 378 1.98 -28.12 14.59
N ASN A 379 2.10 -29.21 15.36
CA ASN A 379 1.05 -29.72 16.25
C ASN A 379 -0.32 -29.92 15.54
N ILE A 380 -0.28 -30.38 14.29
CA ILE A 380 -1.48 -30.59 13.47
C ILE A 380 -2.08 -31.96 13.81
N LYS A 381 -3.34 -31.97 14.26
CA LYS A 381 -4.04 -33.19 14.71
C LYS A 381 -4.68 -34.00 13.56
N LYS A 382 -4.99 -33.38 12.42
CA LYS A 382 -5.71 -34.02 11.30
C LYS A 382 -4.92 -33.99 9.99
N GLU A 383 -5.14 -34.98 9.14
CA GLU A 383 -4.48 -35.11 7.83
C GLU A 383 -5.05 -34.15 6.74
N HIS A 384 -6.06 -33.34 7.09
CA HIS A 384 -6.66 -32.31 6.26
C HIS A 384 -6.69 -30.98 7.02
N TYR A 385 -6.65 -29.88 6.27
CA TYR A 385 -6.69 -28.53 6.81
C TYR A 385 -8.00 -28.27 7.54
N THR A 386 -7.88 -27.77 8.77
CA THR A 386 -9.01 -27.29 9.57
C THR A 386 -8.86 -25.81 9.90
N GLU A 387 -9.95 -25.16 10.30
CA GLU A 387 -9.88 -23.74 10.67
C GLU A 387 -8.98 -23.46 11.89
N ALA A 388 -8.67 -24.49 12.69
CA ALA A 388 -7.70 -24.41 13.77
C ALA A 388 -6.25 -24.21 13.26
N ASP A 389 -5.97 -24.59 12.01
CA ASP A 389 -4.63 -24.53 11.42
C ASP A 389 -4.33 -23.21 10.69
N ARG A 390 -5.20 -22.19 10.86
CA ARG A 390 -5.08 -20.85 10.21
C ARG A 390 -3.77 -20.10 10.54
N PHE A 391 -2.97 -20.56 11.49
CA PHE A 391 -1.68 -19.96 11.84
C PHE A 391 -0.60 -20.16 10.76
N LEU A 392 -0.77 -21.11 9.82
CA LEU A 392 0.15 -21.36 8.71
C LEU A 392 -0.11 -20.44 7.50
N VAL A 393 0.38 -19.20 7.56
CA VAL A 393 0.11 -18.17 6.52
C VAL A 393 1.27 -17.97 5.53
N ASN A 394 2.48 -18.45 5.86
CA ASN A 394 3.67 -18.18 5.04
C ASN A 394 3.64 -18.91 3.69
N GLN A 395 3.30 -18.18 2.61
CA GLN A 395 3.21 -18.70 1.24
C GLN A 395 4.55 -19.22 0.71
N ASP A 396 5.66 -18.54 1.00
CA ASP A 396 7.00 -18.95 0.54
C ASP A 396 7.44 -20.26 1.16
N PHE A 397 7.12 -20.46 2.45
CA PHE A 397 7.37 -21.73 3.13
C PHE A 397 6.54 -22.86 2.49
N LEU A 398 5.23 -22.65 2.29
CA LEU A 398 4.36 -23.66 1.68
C LEU A 398 4.83 -24.01 0.25
N ALA A 399 5.19 -23.01 -0.54
CA ALA A 399 5.73 -23.21 -1.89
C ALA A 399 7.00 -24.07 -1.87
N LYS A 400 7.96 -23.76 -1.01
CA LYS A 400 9.20 -24.56 -0.87
C LYS A 400 8.91 -26.00 -0.44
N VAL A 401 7.98 -26.22 0.51
CA VAL A 401 7.60 -27.57 0.94
C VAL A 401 6.95 -28.35 -0.20
N ILE A 402 6.06 -27.73 -0.97
CA ILE A 402 5.40 -28.38 -2.11
C ILE A 402 6.41 -28.68 -3.22
N GLU A 403 7.33 -27.77 -3.53
CA GLU A 403 8.40 -28.01 -4.51
C GLU A 403 9.27 -29.21 -4.11
N LEU A 404 9.62 -29.31 -2.82
CA LEU A 404 10.37 -30.46 -2.31
C LEU A 404 9.60 -31.78 -2.46
N ILE A 405 8.28 -31.77 -2.30
CA ILE A 405 7.47 -32.98 -2.49
C ILE A 405 7.40 -33.33 -3.98
N LEU A 406 7.07 -32.36 -4.84
CA LEU A 406 6.87 -32.58 -6.28
C LEU A 406 8.16 -32.96 -7.03
N GLN A 407 9.34 -32.54 -6.56
CA GLN A 407 10.62 -32.87 -7.20
C GLN A 407 11.14 -34.26 -6.82
N ASN A 408 10.85 -34.72 -5.59
CA ASN A 408 11.55 -35.88 -5.02
C ASN A 408 10.71 -37.17 -4.98
N TYR A 409 9.38 -37.07 -5.01
CA TYR A 409 8.50 -38.24 -4.98
C TYR A 409 7.97 -38.56 -6.39
N LYS A 410 7.91 -39.86 -6.71
CA LYS A 410 7.23 -40.38 -7.89
C LYS A 410 5.83 -40.85 -7.50
N PHE A 411 4.86 -40.57 -8.36
CA PHE A 411 3.44 -40.88 -8.14
C PHE A 411 3.05 -42.10 -8.97
N ASP A 412 3.76 -43.21 -8.78
CA ASP A 412 3.54 -44.46 -9.52
C ASP A 412 2.41 -45.29 -8.88
N THR A 413 1.82 -46.19 -9.65
CA THR A 413 0.65 -47.04 -9.29
C THR A 413 0.87 -48.00 -8.11
N ASP A 414 2.12 -48.40 -7.84
CA ASP A 414 2.45 -49.39 -6.81
C ASP A 414 3.00 -48.73 -5.53
N GLY A 415 2.08 -48.36 -4.64
CA GLY A 415 2.35 -48.03 -3.24
C GLY A 415 2.25 -46.54 -2.90
N ASN A 416 1.65 -46.25 -1.74
CA ASN A 416 1.55 -44.93 -1.12
C ASN A 416 2.95 -44.35 -0.76
N ASN A 417 3.77 -44.09 -1.77
CA ASN A 417 5.10 -43.53 -1.62
C ASN A 417 5.10 -42.00 -1.56
N TYR A 418 3.92 -41.37 -1.52
CA TYR A 418 3.78 -39.93 -1.31
C TYR A 418 3.44 -39.62 0.16
N PRO A 419 3.93 -38.48 0.69
CA PRO A 419 3.73 -38.12 2.08
C PRO A 419 2.29 -37.60 2.31
N LYS A 420 1.67 -37.94 3.45
CA LYS A 420 0.33 -37.45 3.86
C LYS A 420 0.29 -35.93 4.06
N THR A 421 1.44 -35.31 4.27
CA THR A 421 1.55 -33.85 4.19
C THR A 421 1.03 -33.28 2.87
N LEU A 422 1.15 -34.00 1.74
CA LEU A 422 0.59 -33.54 0.47
C LEU A 422 -0.94 -33.47 0.51
N THR A 423 -1.61 -34.43 1.15
CA THR A 423 -3.08 -34.41 1.27
C THR A 423 -3.54 -33.24 2.13
N TYR A 424 -2.79 -32.91 3.18
CA TYR A 424 -3.01 -31.72 3.99
C TYR A 424 -2.82 -30.44 3.16
N LEU A 425 -1.70 -30.34 2.44
CA LEU A 425 -1.38 -29.16 1.62
C LEU A 425 -2.41 -28.93 0.52
N LEU A 426 -2.90 -29.99 -0.13
CA LEU A 426 -3.97 -29.90 -1.15
C LEU A 426 -5.31 -29.39 -0.61
N THR A 427 -5.53 -29.42 0.70
CA THR A 427 -6.72 -28.85 1.35
C THR A 427 -6.48 -27.43 1.89
N HIS A 428 -5.24 -26.94 1.84
CA HIS A 428 -4.87 -25.66 2.40
C HIS A 428 -5.30 -24.51 1.48
N PRO A 429 -6.00 -23.47 1.98
CA PRO A 429 -6.54 -22.39 1.15
C PRO A 429 -5.45 -21.57 0.44
N LEU A 430 -4.25 -21.48 1.04
CA LEU A 430 -3.09 -20.78 0.48
C LEU A 430 -2.19 -21.67 -0.39
N PHE A 431 -2.75 -22.68 -1.07
CA PHE A 431 -1.96 -23.47 -2.02
C PHE A 431 -1.43 -22.57 -3.16
N PRO A 432 -0.11 -22.56 -3.45
CA PRO A 432 0.48 -21.64 -4.42
C PRO A 432 0.00 -21.84 -5.85
N VAL A 433 -0.52 -20.78 -6.47
CA VAL A 433 -1.03 -20.76 -7.86
C VAL A 433 0.07 -21.09 -8.89
N SER A 434 1.32 -20.79 -8.58
CA SER A 434 2.46 -21.13 -9.45
C SER A 434 2.63 -22.65 -9.61
N LEU A 435 2.30 -23.42 -8.58
CA LEU A 435 2.52 -24.87 -8.50
C LEU A 435 1.28 -25.69 -8.87
N THR A 436 0.12 -25.06 -9.12
CA THR A 436 -1.09 -25.76 -9.57
C THR A 436 -1.06 -26.12 -11.05
N LYS A 437 -0.16 -25.52 -11.84
CA LYS A 437 0.00 -25.84 -13.27
C LYS A 437 0.62 -27.23 -13.47
N ASN A 438 0.04 -28.02 -14.34
CA ASN A 438 0.43 -29.40 -14.67
C ASN A 438 0.41 -30.35 -13.46
N LEU A 439 -0.49 -30.13 -12.51
CA LEU A 439 -0.64 -30.96 -11.32
C LEU A 439 -1.48 -32.21 -11.62
N LEU A 440 -2.58 -32.05 -12.34
CA LEU A 440 -3.48 -33.13 -12.77
C LEU A 440 -2.80 -34.22 -13.61
N PRO A 441 -2.00 -33.91 -14.65
CA PRO A 441 -1.33 -34.95 -15.44
C PRO A 441 -0.34 -35.78 -14.60
N LYS A 442 0.29 -35.19 -13.58
CA LYS A 442 1.21 -35.90 -12.67
C LYS A 442 0.49 -36.87 -11.74
N PHE A 443 -0.77 -36.60 -11.41
CA PHE A 443 -1.55 -37.43 -10.49
C PHE A 443 -2.43 -38.45 -11.18
N ARG A 444 -2.49 -38.45 -12.52
CA ARG A 444 -3.35 -39.33 -13.33
C ARG A 444 -3.17 -40.82 -13.02
N GLU A 445 -1.95 -41.23 -12.68
CA GLU A 445 -1.62 -42.62 -12.32
C GLU A 445 -2.13 -43.01 -10.91
N SER A 446 -2.49 -42.02 -10.08
CA SER A 446 -2.95 -42.20 -8.70
C SER A 446 -4.42 -41.73 -8.55
N PRO A 447 -5.44 -42.60 -8.72
CA PRO A 447 -6.83 -42.18 -8.84
C PRO A 447 -7.38 -41.48 -7.59
N ARG A 448 -6.93 -41.89 -6.39
CA ARG A 448 -7.35 -41.27 -5.13
C ARG A 448 -6.82 -39.85 -4.96
N LEU A 449 -5.53 -39.65 -5.24
CA LEU A 449 -4.89 -38.34 -5.15
C LEU A 449 -5.40 -37.40 -6.25
N TYR A 450 -5.64 -37.95 -7.45
CA TYR A 450 -6.25 -37.24 -8.56
C TYR A 450 -7.66 -36.71 -8.20
N LYS A 451 -8.53 -37.58 -7.68
CA LYS A 451 -9.86 -37.19 -7.20
C LYS A 451 -9.76 -36.13 -6.09
N GLN A 452 -8.85 -36.32 -5.14
CA GLN A 452 -8.64 -35.37 -4.06
C GLN A 452 -8.18 -34.00 -4.57
N ALA A 453 -7.23 -33.95 -5.51
CA ALA A 453 -6.76 -32.71 -6.09
C ALA A 453 -7.91 -31.93 -6.76
N ILE A 454 -8.74 -32.61 -7.57
CA ILE A 454 -9.90 -31.99 -8.24
C ILE A 454 -10.87 -31.39 -7.22
N VAL A 455 -11.17 -32.13 -6.15
CA VAL A 455 -12.19 -31.72 -5.18
C VAL A 455 -11.68 -30.60 -4.27
N THR A 456 -10.44 -30.70 -3.76
CA THR A 456 -9.97 -29.86 -2.66
C THR A 456 -8.97 -28.78 -3.04
N CYS A 457 -8.18 -28.97 -4.11
CA CYS A 457 -7.12 -28.03 -4.44
C CYS A 457 -7.70 -26.68 -4.87
N PRO A 458 -7.36 -25.57 -4.18
CA PRO A 458 -7.77 -24.25 -4.65
C PRO A 458 -6.94 -23.85 -5.88
N ASN A 459 -7.53 -23.03 -6.76
CA ASN A 459 -6.86 -22.42 -7.91
C ASN A 459 -6.32 -23.41 -8.98
N LEU A 460 -7.04 -24.50 -9.25
CA LEU A 460 -6.74 -25.43 -10.34
C LEU A 460 -7.07 -24.81 -11.71
N PRO A 461 -6.13 -24.75 -12.69
CA PRO A 461 -6.39 -24.10 -13.97
C PRO A 461 -7.59 -24.67 -14.73
N LEU A 462 -8.49 -23.79 -15.18
CA LEU A 462 -9.69 -24.15 -15.94
C LEU A 462 -9.38 -24.93 -17.22
N GLY A 463 -8.31 -24.58 -17.93
CA GLY A 463 -7.90 -25.28 -19.15
C GLY A 463 -7.55 -26.76 -18.91
N GLU A 464 -6.91 -27.06 -17.77
CA GLU A 464 -6.58 -28.45 -17.40
C GLU A 464 -7.85 -29.23 -17.00
N LEU A 465 -8.74 -28.60 -16.22
CA LEU A 465 -10.01 -29.20 -15.82
C LEU A 465 -10.89 -29.53 -17.04
N LEU A 466 -10.97 -28.64 -18.02
CA LEU A 466 -11.75 -28.88 -19.24
C LEU A 466 -11.11 -29.97 -20.11
N ALA A 467 -9.79 -29.95 -20.31
CA ALA A 467 -9.10 -31.00 -21.06
C ALA A 467 -9.31 -32.39 -20.43
N ASP A 468 -9.26 -32.47 -19.11
CA ASP A 468 -9.52 -33.71 -18.39
C ASP A 468 -11.00 -34.14 -18.47
N LEU A 469 -11.94 -33.19 -18.36
CA LEU A 469 -13.36 -33.49 -18.52
C LEU A 469 -13.70 -34.13 -19.87
N PHE A 470 -13.02 -33.71 -20.94
CA PHE A 470 -13.25 -34.23 -22.28
C PHE A 470 -12.48 -35.52 -22.60
N THR A 471 -11.65 -36.01 -21.69
CA THR A 471 -10.85 -37.24 -21.86
C THR A 471 -11.22 -38.36 -20.89
N ILE A 472 -11.99 -38.08 -19.82
CA ILE A 472 -12.32 -39.07 -18.78
C ILE A 472 -13.61 -39.82 -19.13
N GLU A 473 -13.53 -41.16 -19.12
CA GLU A 473 -14.67 -42.08 -19.30
C GLU A 473 -15.44 -42.36 -17.98
N ASN A 474 -14.88 -41.99 -16.82
CA ASN A 474 -15.49 -42.23 -15.52
C ASN A 474 -16.53 -41.17 -15.14
N ASN A 475 -17.80 -41.59 -15.04
CA ASN A 475 -18.96 -40.71 -14.77
C ASN A 475 -18.86 -39.91 -13.46
N GLU A 476 -18.34 -40.51 -12.38
CA GLU A 476 -18.18 -39.81 -11.09
C GLU A 476 -17.17 -38.66 -11.16
N LEU A 477 -16.03 -38.90 -11.81
CA LEU A 477 -14.99 -37.88 -11.96
C LEU A 477 -15.46 -36.75 -12.87
N SER A 478 -16.17 -37.06 -13.96
CA SER A 478 -16.77 -36.02 -14.80
C SER A 478 -17.77 -35.16 -14.03
N LEU A 479 -18.51 -35.75 -13.09
CA LEU A 479 -19.44 -35.02 -12.24
C LEU A 479 -18.68 -34.10 -11.29
N ASP A 480 -17.68 -34.60 -10.57
CA ASP A 480 -16.87 -33.82 -9.64
C ASP A 480 -16.16 -32.64 -10.34
N ILE A 481 -15.60 -32.88 -11.53
CA ILE A 481 -14.98 -31.82 -12.34
C ILE A 481 -16.04 -30.81 -12.79
N SER A 482 -17.21 -31.27 -13.27
CA SER A 482 -18.27 -30.36 -13.71
C SER A 482 -18.78 -29.47 -12.58
N LEU A 483 -18.91 -30.01 -11.36
CA LEU A 483 -19.26 -29.25 -10.16
C LEU A 483 -18.22 -28.17 -9.87
N ARG A 484 -16.94 -28.54 -9.90
CA ARG A 484 -15.84 -27.61 -9.65
C ARG A 484 -15.81 -26.48 -10.68
N VAL A 485 -15.94 -26.82 -11.96
CA VAL A 485 -15.96 -25.84 -13.06
C VAL A 485 -17.12 -24.85 -12.89
N LEU A 486 -18.32 -25.34 -12.55
CA LEU A 486 -19.50 -24.48 -12.41
C LEU A 486 -19.52 -23.63 -11.12
N GLN A 487 -18.87 -24.07 -10.04
CA GLN A 487 -18.82 -23.35 -8.77
C GLN A 487 -17.72 -22.27 -8.74
N ASP A 488 -16.54 -22.58 -9.27
CA ASP A 488 -15.36 -21.70 -9.15
C ASP A 488 -15.25 -20.67 -10.27
N TYR A 489 -15.80 -20.96 -11.45
CA TYR A 489 -15.55 -20.17 -12.66
C TYR A 489 -16.79 -19.46 -13.19
N THR A 490 -16.56 -18.27 -13.76
CA THR A 490 -17.62 -17.52 -14.44
C THR A 490 -17.93 -18.16 -15.79
N LYS A 491 -19.20 -18.06 -16.21
CA LYS A 491 -19.67 -18.60 -17.49
C LYS A 491 -18.88 -18.06 -18.69
N ASP A 492 -18.46 -16.80 -18.64
CA ASP A 492 -17.70 -16.17 -19.73
C ASP A 492 -16.28 -16.74 -19.83
N SER A 493 -15.59 -16.94 -18.69
CA SER A 493 -14.28 -17.59 -18.65
C SER A 493 -14.33 -19.02 -19.20
N ILE A 494 -15.38 -19.77 -18.85
CA ILE A 494 -15.63 -21.12 -19.39
C ILE A 494 -15.80 -21.07 -20.91
N LYS A 495 -16.62 -20.15 -21.43
CA LYS A 495 -16.83 -20.00 -22.88
C LYS A 495 -15.56 -19.64 -23.63
N GLU A 496 -14.72 -18.76 -23.08
CA GLU A 496 -13.44 -18.38 -23.68
C GLU A 496 -12.47 -19.57 -23.73
N GLN A 497 -12.38 -20.36 -22.66
CA GLN A 497 -11.51 -21.53 -22.64
C GLN A 497 -12.01 -22.65 -23.56
N ILE A 498 -13.34 -22.89 -23.64
CA ILE A 498 -13.88 -23.90 -24.55
C ILE A 498 -13.57 -23.58 -26.02
N LYS A 499 -13.54 -22.29 -26.40
CA LYS A 499 -13.16 -21.87 -27.76
C LYS A 499 -11.72 -22.23 -28.14
N LEU A 500 -10.84 -22.44 -27.16
CA LEU A 500 -9.44 -22.80 -27.37
C LEU A 500 -9.25 -24.32 -27.58
N LEU A 501 -10.26 -25.13 -27.25
CA LEU A 501 -10.19 -26.59 -27.31
C LEU A 501 -10.38 -27.12 -28.74
N PRO A 502 -9.81 -28.30 -29.05
CA PRO A 502 -10.00 -28.93 -30.35
C PRO A 502 -11.45 -29.43 -30.51
N LYS A 503 -11.97 -29.31 -31.73
CA LYS A 503 -13.36 -29.70 -32.05
C LYS A 503 -13.65 -31.19 -31.87
N VAL A 504 -12.61 -32.04 -31.86
CA VAL A 504 -12.74 -33.49 -31.68
C VAL A 504 -13.21 -33.82 -30.26
N ASP A 505 -12.61 -33.18 -29.25
CA ASP A 505 -12.91 -33.40 -27.83
C ASP A 505 -14.35 -32.98 -27.52
N ILE A 506 -14.80 -31.88 -28.13
CA ILE A 506 -16.18 -31.40 -28.03
C ILE A 506 -17.17 -32.41 -28.63
N ARG A 507 -16.82 -33.02 -29.78
CA ARG A 507 -17.68 -34.04 -30.40
C ARG A 507 -17.76 -35.28 -29.54
N ASN A 508 -16.63 -35.76 -29.02
CA ASN A 508 -16.57 -36.92 -28.13
C ASN A 508 -17.41 -36.69 -26.86
N PHE A 509 -17.36 -35.48 -26.30
CA PHE A 509 -18.17 -35.13 -25.13
C PHE A 509 -19.66 -35.09 -25.42
N ILE A 510 -20.05 -34.47 -26.54
CA ILE A 510 -21.46 -34.45 -26.94
C ILE A 510 -21.93 -35.89 -27.16
N GLU A 511 -21.12 -36.71 -27.82
CA GLU A 511 -21.43 -38.11 -28.04
C GLU A 511 -21.58 -38.87 -26.71
N PHE A 512 -20.64 -38.69 -25.77
CA PHE A 512 -20.70 -39.23 -24.41
C PHE A 512 -22.00 -38.84 -23.68
N VAL A 513 -22.36 -37.56 -23.67
CA VAL A 513 -23.59 -37.08 -23.03
C VAL A 513 -24.85 -37.63 -23.72
N THR A 514 -24.80 -37.87 -25.04
CA THR A 514 -25.95 -38.40 -25.80
C THR A 514 -26.07 -39.93 -25.78
N GLN A 515 -24.97 -40.66 -25.57
CA GLN A 515 -24.96 -42.13 -25.54
C GLN A 515 -25.38 -42.70 -24.17
N ASP A 516 -25.22 -41.93 -23.10
CA ASP A 516 -25.63 -42.32 -21.75
C ASP A 516 -27.17 -42.23 -21.57
N GLU A 517 -27.90 -43.18 -22.16
CA GLU A 517 -29.36 -43.32 -21.97
C GLU A 517 -29.73 -43.85 -20.58
N ASP A 518 -28.85 -44.63 -19.93
CA ASP A 518 -29.17 -45.42 -18.73
C ASP A 518 -28.87 -44.73 -17.38
N GLN A 519 -28.19 -43.58 -17.38
CA GLN A 519 -27.85 -42.88 -16.13
C GLN A 519 -28.52 -41.51 -16.06
N GLN A 520 -28.91 -41.10 -14.86
CA GLN A 520 -29.45 -39.77 -14.58
C GLN A 520 -28.39 -38.73 -14.93
N VAL A 521 -28.37 -38.27 -16.18
CA VAL A 521 -27.49 -37.18 -16.62
C VAL A 521 -27.70 -36.02 -15.67
N SER A 522 -26.63 -35.66 -14.98
CA SER A 522 -26.65 -34.71 -13.89
C SER A 522 -26.97 -33.30 -14.41
N SER A 523 -27.64 -32.48 -13.60
CA SER A 523 -28.02 -31.12 -14.00
C SER A 523 -26.82 -30.26 -14.38
N GLN A 524 -25.65 -30.57 -13.81
CA GLN A 524 -24.37 -29.93 -14.08
C GLN A 524 -23.88 -30.20 -15.51
N LEU A 525 -23.96 -31.45 -15.98
CA LEU A 525 -23.57 -31.81 -17.35
C LEU A 525 -24.49 -31.13 -18.39
N PHE A 526 -25.79 -31.00 -18.10
CA PHE A 526 -26.70 -30.22 -18.94
C PHE A 526 -26.38 -28.73 -19.00
N GLN A 527 -26.04 -28.13 -17.86
CA GLN A 527 -25.61 -26.73 -17.82
C GLN A 527 -24.32 -26.53 -18.62
N LEU A 528 -23.38 -27.47 -18.51
CA LEU A 528 -22.15 -27.42 -19.30
C LEU A 528 -22.40 -27.64 -20.79
N LEU A 529 -23.30 -28.56 -21.16
CA LEU A 529 -23.73 -28.75 -22.54
C LEU A 529 -24.28 -27.44 -23.13
N SER A 530 -25.06 -26.68 -22.36
CA SER A 530 -25.52 -25.35 -22.77
C SER A 530 -24.37 -24.37 -22.99
N LEU A 531 -23.34 -24.36 -22.12
CA LEU A 531 -22.17 -23.50 -22.27
C LEU A 531 -21.33 -23.90 -23.50
N ILE A 532 -21.23 -25.21 -23.77
CA ILE A 532 -20.53 -25.76 -24.93
C ILE A 532 -21.25 -25.31 -26.22
N ILE A 533 -22.57 -25.49 -26.31
CA ILE A 533 -23.36 -25.05 -27.47
C ILE A 533 -23.22 -23.54 -27.71
N ASP A 534 -23.31 -22.73 -26.66
CA ASP A 534 -23.12 -21.28 -26.74
C ASP A 534 -21.71 -20.88 -27.23
N SER A 535 -20.67 -21.65 -26.86
CA SER A 535 -19.27 -21.34 -27.16
C SER A 535 -18.84 -21.70 -28.59
N ILE A 536 -19.40 -22.76 -29.16
CA ILE A 536 -19.08 -23.28 -30.50
C ILE A 536 -19.59 -22.35 -31.61
N GLY A 537 -20.65 -21.60 -31.33
CA GLY A 537 -21.27 -20.69 -32.28
C GLY A 537 -22.13 -21.40 -33.33
N LEU A 538 -22.71 -20.61 -34.25
CA LEU A 538 -23.87 -21.00 -35.06
C LEU A 538 -23.62 -22.09 -36.13
N PHE A 539 -22.38 -22.28 -36.60
CA PHE A 539 -22.09 -23.03 -37.84
C PHE A 539 -21.06 -24.17 -37.69
N ALA A 540 -20.63 -24.50 -36.47
CA ALA A 540 -19.51 -25.41 -36.27
C ALA A 540 -19.92 -26.87 -35.95
N LEU A 541 -21.21 -27.16 -35.83
CA LEU A 541 -21.74 -28.50 -35.55
C LEU A 541 -22.27 -29.19 -36.82
N ASP A 542 -22.06 -30.51 -36.91
CA ASP A 542 -22.61 -31.33 -38.00
C ASP A 542 -24.10 -31.60 -37.79
N MET A 543 -24.85 -31.75 -38.89
CA MET A 543 -26.31 -31.94 -38.85
C MET A 543 -26.72 -33.22 -38.12
N ASP A 544 -25.92 -34.29 -38.22
CA ASP A 544 -26.21 -35.58 -37.59
C ASP A 544 -26.12 -35.49 -36.06
N ILE A 545 -25.08 -34.82 -35.56
CA ILE A 545 -24.87 -34.58 -34.13
C ILE A 545 -25.98 -33.68 -33.59
N LEU A 546 -26.34 -32.63 -34.33
CA LEU A 546 -27.42 -31.72 -33.95
C LEU A 546 -28.78 -32.44 -33.88
N GLY A 547 -29.04 -33.35 -34.82
CA GLY A 547 -30.23 -34.21 -34.81
C GLY A 547 -30.30 -35.10 -33.56
N ARG A 548 -29.17 -35.72 -33.18
CA ARG A 548 -29.07 -36.53 -31.95
C ARG A 548 -29.29 -35.70 -30.69
N ILE A 549 -28.61 -34.55 -30.58
CA ILE A 549 -28.79 -33.62 -29.45
C ILE A 549 -30.26 -33.18 -29.34
N SER A 550 -30.89 -32.83 -30.46
CA SER A 550 -32.29 -32.38 -30.45
C SER A 550 -33.23 -33.47 -29.95
N ASN A 551 -33.05 -34.72 -30.37
CA ASN A 551 -33.85 -35.84 -29.89
C ASN A 551 -33.64 -36.08 -28.39
N PHE A 552 -32.37 -36.08 -27.95
CA PHE A 552 -32.01 -36.23 -26.56
C PHE A 552 -32.61 -35.13 -25.66
N ILE A 553 -32.54 -33.86 -26.08
CA ILE A 553 -33.14 -32.74 -25.34
C ILE A 553 -34.67 -32.87 -25.29
N ASN A 554 -35.32 -33.27 -26.40
CA ASN A 554 -36.76 -33.47 -26.43
C ASN A 554 -37.22 -34.57 -25.47
N GLU A 555 -36.46 -35.67 -25.39
CA GLU A 555 -36.76 -36.74 -24.43
C GLU A 555 -36.59 -36.26 -22.98
N LYS A 556 -35.46 -35.61 -22.67
CA LYS A 556 -35.17 -35.15 -21.31
C LYS A 556 -36.09 -34.03 -20.84
N THR A 557 -36.57 -33.16 -21.74
CA THR A 557 -37.59 -32.15 -21.43
C THR A 557 -38.96 -32.78 -21.16
N LEU A 558 -39.31 -33.87 -21.85
CA LEU A 558 -40.52 -34.65 -21.57
C LEU A 558 -40.44 -35.27 -20.17
N VAL A 559 -39.31 -35.90 -19.83
CA VAL A 559 -39.06 -36.45 -18.49
C VAL A 559 -39.12 -35.36 -17.42
N ALA A 560 -38.49 -34.20 -17.66
CA ALA A 560 -38.52 -33.07 -16.71
C ALA A 560 -39.95 -32.53 -16.50
N LYS A 561 -40.76 -32.47 -17.56
CA LYS A 561 -42.17 -32.07 -17.49
C LYS A 561 -42.99 -33.07 -16.67
N GLN A 562 -42.82 -34.38 -16.93
CA GLN A 562 -43.48 -35.43 -16.16
C GLN A 562 -43.07 -35.37 -14.69
N ASN A 563 -41.78 -35.24 -14.40
CA ASN A 563 -41.27 -35.14 -13.03
C ASN A 563 -41.76 -33.88 -12.32
N SER A 564 -41.85 -32.75 -13.02
CA SER A 564 -42.41 -31.50 -12.48
C SER A 564 -43.91 -31.65 -12.19
N GLU A 565 -44.67 -32.28 -13.08
CA GLU A 565 -46.09 -32.58 -12.86
C GLU A 565 -46.25 -33.53 -11.66
N LEU A 566 -45.43 -34.57 -11.56
CA LEU A 566 -45.43 -35.51 -10.45
C LEU A 566 -45.07 -34.81 -9.13
N LEU A 567 -44.07 -33.94 -9.13
CA LEU A 567 -43.69 -33.12 -7.97
C LEU A 567 -44.85 -32.22 -7.54
N HIS A 568 -45.48 -31.51 -8.48
CA HIS A 568 -46.67 -30.71 -8.18
C HIS A 568 -47.81 -31.57 -7.62
N LEU A 569 -48.09 -32.74 -8.21
CA LEU A 569 -49.10 -33.67 -7.72
C LEU A 569 -48.79 -34.21 -6.32
N LEU A 570 -47.51 -34.41 -5.98
CA LEU A 570 -47.06 -34.79 -4.64
C LEU A 570 -47.22 -33.63 -3.66
N ASP A 571 -46.83 -32.41 -4.04
CA ASP A 571 -46.98 -31.17 -3.25
C ASP A 571 -48.45 -30.78 -3.02
N TYR A 572 -49.36 -31.18 -3.92
CA TYR A 572 -50.81 -31.06 -3.71
C TYR A 572 -51.40 -32.19 -2.83
N ASN A 573 -50.71 -33.33 -2.68
CA ASN A 573 -51.15 -34.47 -1.85
C ASN A 573 -50.60 -34.59 -0.40
N PRO A 574 -49.82 -33.66 0.20
CA PRO A 574 -49.30 -33.85 1.55
C PRO A 574 -50.42 -33.80 2.61
N SER A 575 -51.59 -33.24 2.25
CA SER A 575 -52.79 -33.22 3.09
C SER A 575 -53.51 -34.56 3.23
N LYS A 576 -53.28 -35.53 2.32
CA LYS A 576 -53.90 -36.86 2.39
C LYS A 576 -53.04 -37.91 3.10
N GLN A 577 -51.71 -37.81 3.03
CA GLN A 577 -50.82 -38.76 3.74
C GLN A 577 -50.53 -38.35 5.19
N SER A 578 -50.56 -37.05 5.54
CA SER A 578 -50.51 -36.61 6.95
C SER A 578 -51.77 -37.01 7.74
N SER A 579 -52.92 -37.12 7.05
CA SER A 579 -54.20 -37.52 7.65
C SER A 579 -54.33 -39.02 7.94
N ALA A 580 -53.42 -39.88 7.43
CA ALA A 580 -53.48 -41.33 7.64
C ALA A 580 -52.59 -41.85 8.78
N ARG A 581 -51.73 -41.02 9.38
CA ARG A 581 -50.84 -41.42 10.49
C ARG A 581 -51.15 -40.76 11.84
N GLN A 582 -52.18 -39.91 11.93
CA GLN A 582 -52.57 -39.23 13.18
C GLN A 582 -54.00 -39.51 13.68
N SER A 583 -54.73 -40.49 13.10
CA SER A 583 -56.02 -40.92 13.66
C SER A 583 -55.88 -42.09 14.63
N SER A 584 -55.09 -41.91 15.69
CA SER A 584 -55.22 -42.73 16.91
C SER A 584 -54.84 -41.92 18.15
N LYS A 585 -55.46 -40.75 18.33
CA LYS A 585 -55.84 -40.17 19.63
C LYS A 585 -56.40 -38.77 19.40
N LEU A 586 -57.44 -38.44 20.19
CA LEU A 586 -58.09 -37.13 20.33
C LEU A 586 -59.22 -36.84 19.33
N ILE A 587 -60.28 -37.64 19.46
CA ILE A 587 -61.65 -37.12 19.33
C ILE A 587 -61.89 -36.25 20.57
N ASN A 588 -62.03 -34.93 20.38
CA ASN A 588 -62.93 -34.12 21.20
C ASN A 588 -63.28 -32.81 20.48
N ASN A 589 -64.50 -32.84 19.92
CA ASN A 589 -65.51 -31.79 19.92
C ASN A 589 -65.24 -30.42 19.29
N ASN A 590 -66.11 -30.16 18.30
CA ASN A 590 -66.80 -28.89 18.01
C ASN A 590 -66.03 -27.82 17.23
N ASN A 591 -66.05 -27.91 15.90
CA ASN A 591 -67.08 -27.22 15.09
C ASN A 591 -66.92 -27.52 13.58
N LYS A 592 -68.05 -27.85 12.96
CA LYS A 592 -68.32 -28.01 11.52
C LYS A 592 -67.95 -26.69 10.80
N SER A 593 -67.44 -26.64 9.57
CA SER A 593 -68.00 -27.27 8.37
C SER A 593 -66.96 -27.58 7.29
N LEU A 594 -66.66 -28.85 7.07
CA LEU A 594 -66.23 -29.34 5.76
C LEU A 594 -67.43 -29.29 4.81
N HIS A 595 -67.23 -28.82 3.58
CA HIS A 595 -68.07 -29.18 2.43
C HIS A 595 -67.97 -30.69 2.20
N ARG A 596 -68.73 -31.44 3.00
CA ARG A 596 -69.16 -32.81 2.72
C ARG A 596 -70.02 -32.74 1.46
N LYS A 597 -69.74 -33.62 0.49
CA LYS A 597 -70.66 -33.91 -0.61
C LYS A 597 -72.07 -34.07 -0.02
N THR A 598 -72.95 -33.16 -0.38
CA THR A 598 -74.33 -33.13 0.10
C THR A 598 -75.08 -34.28 -0.55
N LEU A 599 -75.23 -35.40 0.16
CA LEU A 599 -76.36 -36.27 -0.09
C LEU A 599 -77.62 -35.46 0.23
N PRO A 600 -78.58 -35.32 -0.69
CA PRO A 600 -79.82 -34.62 -0.41
C PRO A 600 -80.55 -35.33 0.74
N THR A 601 -81.24 -34.55 1.58
CA THR A 601 -81.86 -35.02 2.84
C THR A 601 -82.97 -36.05 2.65
N TYR A 602 -83.44 -36.28 1.42
CA TYR A 602 -84.38 -37.32 1.07
C TYR A 602 -84.17 -37.72 -0.40
N THR A 603 -84.07 -39.02 -0.66
CA THR A 603 -84.05 -39.62 -2.00
C THR A 603 -85.09 -40.73 -2.03
N VAL A 604 -86.08 -40.64 -2.93
CA VAL A 604 -86.99 -41.75 -3.22
C VAL A 604 -86.35 -42.58 -4.32
N GLU A 605 -85.78 -43.71 -3.96
CA GLU A 605 -85.40 -44.73 -4.94
C GLU A 605 -86.61 -45.66 -5.12
N HIS A 606 -87.14 -45.70 -6.34
CA HIS A 606 -88.09 -46.73 -6.73
C HIS A 606 -87.30 -48.00 -7.04
N LEU A 607 -87.53 -49.06 -6.26
CA LEU A 607 -87.04 -50.39 -6.56
C LEU A 607 -88.14 -51.13 -7.34
N ASP A 608 -87.78 -51.80 -8.42
CA ASP A 608 -88.68 -52.69 -9.14
C ASP A 608 -89.08 -53.86 -8.22
N LEU A 609 -90.38 -54.17 -8.18
CA LEU A 609 -90.96 -55.29 -7.40
C LEU A 609 -90.85 -56.62 -8.15
#